data_AF-A0A519LVX2-F1
#
_entry.id   AF-A0A519LVX2-F1
#
_cell.length_a   1.000
_cell.length_b   1.000
_cell.length_c   1.000
_cell.angle_alpha   90.00
_cell.angle_beta   90.00
_cell.angle_gamma   90.00
#
_symmetry.space_group_name_H-M   'P 1'
#
loop_
_entity.id
_entity.type
_entity.pdbx_description
1 polymer ?
#
loop_
_entity_poly.entity_id
_entity_poly.type
_entity_poly.pdbx_seq_one_letter_code
_entity_poly.pdbx_strand_id
1 'polypeptide(L)'
;MTFNETEILEQLDLAFNGEPSKYYPTGQPEDIKYNFFLDLEHGYCETAGNRIHLYADSTRWIVVFEKSGYQNRGTSAEIELNYIGNCIDYPIDKYPERNYITNANNIILIDPTEFERIENKDGEEMETFELIGQNIKEIKIRDNIVQFDNNYQNYEKLGIDIRDYDNPKNLIGFGDFIRYLHETNPALISATEEEIRKHIPKDIPKLMTIDEFHFVSAYDKTNPPSRQETYQLIAKILTTKNVTNWKPTQKPNNSWKNWESGHL
;
A
#
# COMPACT_ATOMS: atom_id res chain seq x y z
N MET A 1 -18.07 -23.21 5.19
CA MET A 1 -17.35 -24.00 4.18
C MET A 1 -15.89 -23.99 4.55
N THR A 2 -15.18 -25.10 4.33
CA THR A 2 -13.72 -25.14 4.48
C THR A 2 -13.11 -24.70 3.16
N PHE A 3 -12.29 -23.65 3.18
CA PHE A 3 -11.58 -23.14 2.01
C PHE A 3 -10.34 -23.99 1.71
N ASN A 4 -9.85 -23.95 0.47
CA ASN A 4 -8.65 -24.68 0.04
C ASN A 4 -7.71 -23.78 -0.77
N GLU A 5 -6.53 -24.29 -1.12
CA GLU A 5 -5.48 -23.50 -1.77
C GLU A 5 -5.91 -23.02 -3.17
N THR A 6 -6.61 -23.89 -3.93
CA THR A 6 -7.15 -23.56 -5.24
C THR A 6 -8.12 -22.39 -5.16
N GLU A 7 -9.07 -22.43 -4.22
CA GLU A 7 -10.05 -21.35 -4.04
C GLU A 7 -9.35 -20.01 -3.72
N ILE A 8 -8.37 -20.02 -2.80
CA ILE A 8 -7.63 -18.81 -2.42
C ILE A 8 -6.92 -18.22 -3.64
N LEU A 9 -6.20 -19.05 -4.39
CA LEU A 9 -5.47 -18.61 -5.57
C LEU A 9 -6.41 -18.07 -6.66
N GLU A 10 -7.57 -18.71 -6.87
CA GLU A 10 -8.60 -18.18 -7.78
C GLU A 10 -9.09 -16.80 -7.34
N GLN A 11 -9.28 -16.56 -6.03
CA GLN A 11 -9.70 -15.23 -5.55
C GLN A 11 -8.61 -14.17 -5.73
N LEU A 12 -7.34 -14.53 -5.56
CA LEU A 12 -6.21 -13.63 -5.80
C LEU A 12 -6.08 -13.30 -7.29
N ASP A 13 -6.26 -14.29 -8.18
CA ASP A 13 -6.28 -14.09 -9.63
C ASP A 13 -7.42 -13.15 -10.07
N LEU A 14 -8.61 -13.31 -9.49
CA LEU A 14 -9.75 -12.41 -9.75
C LEU A 14 -9.41 -10.96 -9.38
N ALA A 15 -8.87 -10.73 -8.19
CA ALA A 15 -8.46 -9.39 -7.77
C ALA A 15 -7.34 -8.80 -8.65
N PHE A 16 -6.35 -9.61 -9.02
CA PHE A 16 -5.29 -9.22 -9.94
C PHE A 16 -5.81 -8.81 -11.33
N ASN A 17 -6.93 -9.36 -11.76
CA ASN A 17 -7.60 -9.02 -13.02
C ASN A 17 -8.67 -7.92 -12.88
N GLY A 18 -8.89 -7.38 -11.68
CA GLY A 18 -9.93 -6.39 -11.45
C GLY A 18 -11.35 -6.96 -11.42
N GLU A 19 -11.49 -8.27 -11.33
CA GLU A 19 -12.77 -8.97 -11.42
C GLU A 19 -13.35 -9.20 -10.01
N PRO A 20 -14.54 -8.65 -9.68
CA PRO A 20 -15.16 -8.86 -8.38
C PRO A 20 -15.42 -10.35 -8.12
N SER A 21 -15.08 -10.79 -6.91
CA SER A 21 -15.26 -12.19 -6.53
C SER A 21 -16.68 -12.54 -6.11
N LYS A 22 -16.96 -13.84 -5.91
CA LYS A 22 -18.24 -14.32 -5.34
C LYS A 22 -18.52 -13.81 -3.93
N TYR A 23 -17.51 -13.26 -3.25
CA TYR A 23 -17.62 -12.73 -1.88
C TYR A 23 -18.05 -11.26 -1.86
N TYR A 24 -18.03 -10.56 -2.99
CA TYR A 24 -18.60 -9.22 -3.06
C TYR A 24 -20.11 -9.28 -2.80
N PRO A 25 -20.68 -8.24 -2.16
CA PRO A 25 -22.13 -8.09 -2.06
C PRO A 25 -22.77 -8.20 -3.45
N THR A 26 -23.94 -8.87 -3.54
CA THR A 26 -24.65 -9.02 -4.82
C THR A 26 -24.94 -7.66 -5.47
N GLY A 27 -25.37 -6.68 -4.67
CA GLY A 27 -25.66 -5.32 -5.12
C GLY A 27 -26.87 -5.24 -6.06
N GLN A 28 -27.13 -4.05 -6.57
CA GLN A 28 -28.02 -3.81 -7.71
C GLN A 28 -27.23 -3.90 -9.04
N PRO A 29 -27.90 -4.12 -10.19
CA PRO A 29 -27.23 -4.19 -11.49
C PRO A 29 -26.38 -2.96 -11.86
N GLU A 30 -26.76 -1.79 -11.37
CA GLU A 30 -26.10 -0.50 -11.59
C GLU A 30 -24.93 -0.22 -10.64
N ASP A 31 -24.75 -1.04 -9.60
CA ASP A 31 -23.64 -0.90 -8.66
C ASP A 31 -22.30 -1.15 -9.36
N ILE A 32 -21.32 -0.31 -9.05
CA ILE A 32 -19.96 -0.45 -9.56
C ILE A 32 -19.11 -1.15 -8.49
N LYS A 33 -18.38 -2.17 -8.90
CA LYS A 33 -17.50 -2.95 -8.04
C LYS A 33 -16.06 -2.77 -8.50
N TYR A 34 -15.21 -2.27 -7.61
CA TYR A 34 -13.78 -2.21 -7.82
C TYR A 34 -13.09 -3.32 -7.03
N ASN A 35 -12.22 -4.06 -7.70
CA ASN A 35 -11.38 -5.08 -7.08
C ASN A 35 -9.92 -4.76 -7.37
N PHE A 36 -9.24 -4.23 -6.37
CA PHE A 36 -7.87 -3.80 -6.45
C PHE A 36 -6.93 -4.89 -5.95
N PHE A 37 -5.72 -4.89 -6.48
CA PHE A 37 -4.62 -5.76 -6.10
C PHE A 37 -3.39 -4.90 -5.80
N LEU A 38 -2.42 -5.45 -5.09
CA LEU A 38 -1.18 -4.75 -4.79
C LEU A 38 -0.48 -4.30 -6.08
N ASP A 39 -0.31 -2.99 -6.23
CA ASP A 39 0.43 -2.37 -7.32
C ASP A 39 1.56 -1.51 -6.76
N LEU A 40 2.80 -2.01 -6.86
CA LEU A 40 4.02 -1.30 -6.46
C LEU A 40 4.52 -0.32 -7.53
N GLU A 41 3.91 -0.33 -8.72
CA GLU A 41 4.28 0.47 -9.88
C GLU A 41 3.22 1.55 -10.19
N HIS A 42 2.40 1.88 -9.20
CA HIS A 42 1.25 2.75 -9.39
C HIS A 42 1.67 4.16 -9.82
N GLY A 43 1.19 4.59 -10.99
CA GLY A 43 1.66 5.84 -11.62
C GLY A 43 1.37 7.12 -10.83
N TYR A 44 0.36 7.15 -9.97
CA TYR A 44 0.05 8.31 -9.12
C TYR A 44 0.51 8.18 -7.67
N CYS A 45 1.17 7.06 -7.32
CA CYS A 45 1.64 6.82 -5.96
C CYS A 45 3.13 6.53 -6.00
N GLU A 46 3.95 7.47 -5.53
CA GLU A 46 5.36 7.22 -5.30
C GLU A 46 5.50 6.28 -4.10
N THR A 47 5.67 4.99 -4.40
CA THR A 47 5.63 3.93 -3.41
C THR A 47 6.88 3.95 -2.54
N ALA A 48 6.68 3.77 -1.24
CA ALA A 48 7.75 3.72 -0.23
C ALA A 48 7.76 2.38 0.52
N GLY A 49 6.64 2.01 1.16
CA GLY A 49 6.54 0.82 1.99
C GLY A 49 5.46 -0.13 1.50
N ASN A 50 5.62 -1.43 1.75
CA ASN A 50 4.57 -2.41 1.47
C ASN A 50 4.73 -3.68 2.33
N ARG A 51 3.59 -4.34 2.62
CA ARG A 51 3.49 -5.55 3.46
C ARG A 51 2.30 -6.41 3.06
N ILE A 52 2.33 -7.68 3.47
CA ILE A 52 1.20 -8.62 3.32
C ILE A 52 0.80 -9.15 4.69
N HIS A 53 -0.48 -9.04 5.04
CA HIS A 53 -1.02 -9.48 6.32
C HIS A 53 -1.94 -10.68 6.12
N LEU A 54 -1.70 -11.75 6.87
CA LEU A 54 -2.43 -13.00 6.74
C LEU A 54 -3.28 -13.25 7.99
N TYR A 55 -4.56 -13.55 7.77
CA TYR A 55 -5.52 -13.88 8.81
C TYR A 55 -6.30 -15.13 8.45
N ALA A 56 -6.46 -16.07 9.37
CA ALA A 56 -7.32 -17.22 9.12
C ALA A 56 -7.76 -17.97 10.39
N ASP A 57 -8.88 -18.66 10.29
CA ASP A 57 -9.30 -19.74 11.19
C ASP A 57 -9.82 -20.95 10.38
N SER A 58 -10.59 -21.85 11.01
CA SER A 58 -11.12 -23.05 10.36
C SER A 58 -12.04 -22.78 9.16
N THR A 59 -12.66 -21.61 9.08
CA THR A 59 -13.69 -21.26 8.08
C THR A 59 -13.47 -19.92 7.37
N ARG A 60 -12.68 -19.03 7.96
CA ARG A 60 -12.40 -17.69 7.46
C ARG A 60 -10.95 -17.54 7.05
N TRP A 61 -10.69 -16.78 5.99
CA TRP A 61 -9.35 -16.40 5.57
C TRP A 61 -9.36 -15.03 4.91
N ILE A 62 -8.28 -14.27 5.11
CA ILE A 62 -8.08 -12.94 4.54
C ILE A 62 -6.59 -12.70 4.29
N VAL A 63 -6.30 -12.10 3.14
CA VAL A 63 -5.05 -11.43 2.80
C VAL A 63 -5.34 -9.93 2.77
N VAL A 64 -4.52 -9.14 3.45
CA VAL A 64 -4.52 -7.68 3.30
C VAL A 64 -3.18 -7.25 2.74
N PHE A 65 -3.20 -6.63 1.56
CA PHE A 65 -2.04 -5.95 1.01
C PHE A 65 -1.98 -4.53 1.56
N GLU A 66 -0.83 -4.13 2.08
CA GLU A 66 -0.54 -2.78 2.55
C GLU A 66 0.48 -2.14 1.60
N LYS A 67 0.21 -0.92 1.15
CA LYS A 67 1.14 -0.08 0.38
C LYS A 67 1.09 1.34 0.94
N SER A 68 2.23 1.93 1.24
CA SER A 68 2.34 3.32 1.69
C SER A 68 3.19 4.14 0.73
N GLY A 69 2.80 5.39 0.48
CA GLY A 69 3.52 6.27 -0.43
C GLY A 69 2.92 7.67 -0.52
N TYR A 70 3.50 8.49 -1.40
CA TYR A 70 2.99 9.83 -1.72
C TYR A 70 2.06 9.78 -2.93
N GLN A 71 0.84 10.30 -2.79
CA GLN A 71 -0.19 10.37 -3.83
C GLN A 71 -0.14 11.74 -4.52
N ASN A 72 0.43 11.82 -5.72
CA ASN A 72 0.73 13.09 -6.40
C ASN A 72 -0.54 13.86 -6.84
N ARG A 73 -1.66 13.18 -7.12
CA ARG A 73 -2.95 13.82 -7.45
C ARG A 73 -3.72 14.28 -6.22
N GLY A 74 -3.50 13.62 -5.09
CA GLY A 74 -4.14 13.95 -3.81
C GLY A 74 -3.37 14.98 -3.01
N THR A 75 -2.07 15.18 -3.31
CA THR A 75 -1.12 15.91 -2.47
C THR A 75 -1.20 15.39 -1.03
N SER A 76 -1.15 14.06 -0.88
CA SER A 76 -1.30 13.36 0.40
C SER A 76 -0.33 12.20 0.47
N ALA A 77 0.08 11.84 1.68
CA ALA A 77 0.81 10.60 1.93
C ALA A 77 -0.21 9.65 2.55
N GLU A 78 -0.32 8.45 1.98
CA GLU A 78 -1.40 7.53 2.32
C GLU A 78 -0.88 6.11 2.47
N ILE A 79 -1.64 5.32 3.23
CA ILE A 79 -1.62 3.87 3.14
C ILE A 79 -2.86 3.43 2.39
N GLU A 80 -2.65 2.62 1.35
CA GLU A 80 -3.67 1.86 0.67
C GLU A 80 -3.69 0.43 1.23
N LEU A 81 -4.87 -0.03 1.65
CA LEU A 81 -5.11 -1.41 2.08
C LEU A 81 -6.03 -2.09 1.07
N ASN A 82 -5.60 -3.18 0.43
CA ASN A 82 -6.46 -4.02 -0.41
C ASN A 82 -6.78 -5.35 0.30
N TYR A 83 -8.07 -5.63 0.47
CA TYR A 83 -8.58 -6.80 1.19
C TYR A 83 -8.99 -7.91 0.21
N ILE A 84 -8.55 -9.14 0.42
CA ILE A 84 -9.02 -10.31 -0.35
C ILE A 84 -9.28 -11.46 0.61
N GLY A 85 -10.49 -12.02 0.58
CA GLY A 85 -10.89 -13.04 1.54
C GLY A 85 -12.38 -13.33 1.51
N ASN A 86 -12.79 -14.29 2.32
CA ASN A 86 -14.17 -14.80 2.31
C ASN A 86 -15.09 -14.21 3.39
N CYS A 87 -14.63 -13.21 4.14
CA CYS A 87 -15.36 -12.59 5.25
C CYS A 87 -15.08 -11.09 5.40
N ILE A 88 -14.84 -10.41 4.27
CA ILE A 88 -14.60 -8.96 4.24
C ILE A 88 -15.92 -8.21 4.38
N ASP A 89 -15.94 -7.19 5.24
CA ASP A 89 -16.99 -6.18 5.29
C ASP A 89 -16.65 -5.06 4.30
N TYR A 90 -17.00 -5.28 3.03
CA TYR A 90 -16.59 -4.41 1.93
C TYR A 90 -17.08 -2.97 2.14
N PRO A 91 -16.20 -1.95 2.01
CA PRO A 91 -16.62 -0.55 1.93
C PRO A 91 -17.66 -0.32 0.82
N ILE A 92 -18.70 0.43 1.14
CA ILE A 92 -19.79 0.79 0.21
C ILE A 92 -20.09 2.28 0.31
N ASP A 93 -19.79 3.02 -0.75
CA ASP A 93 -20.22 4.40 -0.92
C ASP A 93 -21.58 4.45 -1.60
N LYS A 94 -22.55 5.06 -0.94
CA LYS A 94 -23.96 5.06 -1.37
C LYS A 94 -24.30 6.37 -2.07
N TYR A 95 -24.78 6.27 -3.31
CA TYR A 95 -25.32 7.40 -4.06
C TYR A 95 -26.76 7.12 -4.49
N PRO A 96 -27.55 8.15 -4.87
CA PRO A 96 -28.96 7.97 -5.23
C PRO A 96 -29.19 6.98 -6.37
N GLU A 97 -28.26 6.88 -7.31
CA GLU A 97 -28.42 6.09 -8.54
C GLU A 97 -27.66 4.76 -8.51
N ARG A 98 -26.64 4.61 -7.66
CA ARG A 98 -25.81 3.39 -7.58
C ARG A 98 -24.95 3.41 -6.33
N ASN A 99 -24.44 2.25 -5.94
CA ASN A 99 -23.38 2.14 -4.95
C ASN A 99 -22.02 1.91 -5.64
N TYR A 100 -20.95 2.32 -4.97
CA TYR A 100 -19.60 1.92 -5.30
C TYR A 100 -19.09 1.01 -4.18
N ILE A 101 -18.74 -0.22 -4.56
CA ILE A 101 -18.26 -1.25 -3.64
C ILE A 101 -16.80 -1.52 -3.97
N THR A 102 -15.92 -1.44 -2.99
CA THR A 102 -14.48 -1.63 -3.19
C THR A 102 -13.92 -2.59 -2.17
N ASN A 103 -12.82 -3.26 -2.51
CA ASN A 103 -11.99 -3.98 -1.53
C ASN A 103 -10.82 -3.14 -1.01
N ALA A 104 -10.82 -1.82 -1.24
CA ALA A 104 -9.75 -0.94 -0.80
C ALA A 104 -10.19 0.01 0.32
N ASN A 105 -9.26 0.35 1.21
CA ASN A 105 -9.43 1.46 2.16
C ASN A 105 -8.13 2.26 2.24
N ASN A 106 -8.25 3.58 2.15
CA ASN A 106 -7.11 4.50 2.28
C ASN A 106 -7.06 5.12 3.67
N ILE A 107 -5.84 5.36 4.16
CA ILE A 107 -5.55 5.99 5.45
C ILE A 107 -4.59 7.13 5.20
N ILE A 108 -5.00 8.35 5.54
CA ILE A 108 -4.16 9.54 5.36
C ILE A 108 -3.10 9.58 6.46
N LEU A 109 -1.83 9.64 6.06
CA LEU A 109 -0.67 9.84 6.92
C LEU A 109 -0.35 11.34 7.05
N ILE A 110 -0.28 12.03 5.91
CA ILE A 110 -0.05 13.47 5.81
C ILE A 110 -1.12 14.01 4.86
N ASP A 111 -1.93 14.93 5.35
CA ASP A 111 -3.01 15.52 4.56
C ASP A 111 -2.52 16.71 3.72
N PRO A 112 -3.30 17.16 2.72
CA PRO A 112 -2.88 18.26 1.84
C PRO A 112 -2.61 19.58 2.54
N THR A 113 -3.27 19.85 3.68
CA THR A 113 -3.07 21.08 4.46
C THR A 113 -1.68 21.08 5.10
N GLU A 114 -1.24 19.92 5.57
CA GLU A 114 0.11 19.77 6.13
C GLU A 114 1.18 19.88 5.05
N PHE A 115 0.96 19.28 3.86
CA PHE A 115 1.87 19.46 2.73
C PHE A 115 1.96 20.92 2.29
N GLU A 116 0.83 21.62 2.18
CA GLU A 116 0.82 23.05 1.87
C GLU A 116 1.63 23.88 2.89
N ARG A 117 1.55 23.51 4.18
CA ARG A 117 2.28 24.17 5.28
C ARG A 117 3.80 24.00 5.16
N ILE A 118 4.26 22.82 4.77
CA ILE A 118 5.70 22.48 4.74
C ILE A 118 6.35 22.75 3.38
N GLU A 119 5.55 22.95 2.34
CA GLU A 119 6.01 23.25 0.99
C GLU A 119 6.91 24.49 0.95
N ASN A 120 7.96 24.43 0.15
CA ASN A 120 8.84 25.54 -0.12
C ASN A 120 8.08 26.66 -0.83
N LYS A 121 8.18 27.89 -0.31
CA LYS A 121 7.54 29.08 -0.90
C LYS A 121 8.55 30.03 -1.54
N ASP A 122 9.84 29.67 -1.54
CA ASP A 122 10.94 30.50 -2.02
C ASP A 122 11.57 29.93 -3.30
N GLY A 123 11.38 30.60 -4.43
CA GLY A 123 11.98 30.23 -5.72
C GLY A 123 11.04 30.46 -6.90
N GLU A 124 11.42 29.96 -8.08
CA GLU A 124 10.51 29.85 -9.23
C GLU A 124 9.52 28.69 -9.03
N GLU A 125 8.47 28.62 -9.86
CA GLU A 125 7.36 27.66 -9.71
C GLU A 125 7.85 26.22 -9.49
N MET A 126 8.79 25.75 -10.32
CA MET A 126 9.34 24.39 -10.20
C MET A 126 10.23 24.19 -8.97
N GLU A 127 10.84 25.24 -8.43
CA GLU A 127 11.61 25.19 -7.16
C GLU A 127 10.69 25.12 -5.92
N THR A 128 9.40 25.40 -6.08
CA THR A 128 8.40 25.30 -5.01
C THR A 128 7.61 23.99 -5.05
N PHE A 129 7.39 23.45 -6.25
CA PHE A 129 6.51 22.31 -6.47
C PHE A 129 6.99 21.02 -5.78
N GLU A 130 6.22 20.59 -4.79
CA GLU A 130 6.39 19.34 -4.02
C GLU A 130 7.76 19.20 -3.33
N LEU A 131 8.38 20.32 -2.98
CA LEU A 131 9.63 20.39 -2.23
C LEU A 131 9.39 20.92 -0.83
N ILE A 132 10.02 20.34 0.19
CA ILE A 132 9.90 20.79 1.59
C ILE A 132 10.83 21.99 1.83
N GLY A 133 10.29 23.06 2.43
CA GLY A 133 11.03 24.29 2.69
C GLY A 133 12.19 24.12 3.69
N GLN A 134 13.31 24.84 3.47
CA GLN A 134 14.53 24.69 4.29
C GLN A 134 14.35 25.00 5.79
N ASN A 135 13.38 25.88 6.08
CA ASN A 135 13.10 26.35 7.43
C ASN A 135 12.23 25.37 8.23
N ILE A 136 11.65 24.36 7.58
CA ILE A 136 10.86 23.32 8.24
C ILE A 136 11.78 22.53 9.17
N LYS A 137 11.26 22.23 10.37
CA LYS A 137 11.94 21.43 11.41
C LYS A 137 11.12 20.25 11.86
N GLU A 138 9.81 20.30 11.63
CA GLU A 138 8.89 19.27 12.04
C GLU A 138 7.72 19.16 11.08
N ILE A 139 7.25 17.93 10.90
CA ILE A 139 6.16 17.56 10.01
C ILE A 139 5.16 16.74 10.83
N LYS A 140 3.88 17.05 10.67
CA LYS A 140 2.79 16.33 11.28
C LYS A 140 2.47 15.08 10.46
N ILE A 141 2.48 13.93 11.11
CA ILE A 141 2.12 12.64 10.53
C ILE A 141 1.06 12.02 11.42
N ARG A 142 -0.17 11.94 10.91
CA ARG A 142 -1.39 11.64 11.69
C ARG A 142 -1.48 12.58 12.90
N ASP A 143 -1.47 12.03 14.11
CA ASP A 143 -1.52 12.77 15.37
C ASP A 143 -0.13 13.04 15.98
N ASN A 144 0.96 12.69 15.27
CA ASN A 144 2.33 12.85 15.75
C ASN A 144 3.04 14.01 15.07
N ILE A 145 3.93 14.68 15.81
CA ILE A 145 4.88 15.66 15.26
C ILE A 145 6.24 14.98 15.20
N VAL A 146 6.82 14.90 14.01
CA VAL A 146 8.08 14.21 13.74
C VAL A 146 9.14 15.23 13.33
N GLN A 147 10.35 15.09 13.85
CA GLN A 147 11.47 15.95 13.45
C GLN A 147 11.84 15.69 11.99
N PHE A 148 11.96 16.76 11.21
CA PHE A 148 12.32 16.70 9.80
C PHE A 148 13.84 16.79 9.64
N ASP A 149 14.41 15.76 9.02
CA ASP A 149 15.80 15.78 8.60
C ASP A 149 15.89 16.51 7.25
N ASN A 150 16.41 17.74 7.28
CA ASN A 150 16.61 18.55 6.08
C ASN A 150 18.02 18.34 5.46
N ASN A 151 18.79 17.35 5.91
CA ASN A 151 20.08 17.04 5.31
C ASN A 151 19.92 16.00 4.20
N TYR A 152 19.88 16.46 2.96
CA TYR A 152 19.75 15.63 1.77
C TYR A 152 20.78 14.49 1.68
N GLN A 153 21.99 14.68 2.23
CA GLN A 153 23.02 13.63 2.26
C GLN A 153 22.62 12.41 3.09
N ASN A 154 21.69 12.55 4.04
CA ASN A 154 21.16 11.42 4.79
C ASN A 154 20.17 10.58 3.96
N TYR A 155 19.53 11.17 2.96
CA TYR A 155 18.64 10.50 2.01
C TYR A 155 19.45 9.73 0.97
N GLU A 156 20.49 10.37 0.40
CA GLU A 156 21.39 9.73 -0.56
C GLU A 156 22.09 8.49 0.02
N LYS A 157 22.46 8.51 1.31
CA LYS A 157 23.04 7.32 2.01
C LYS A 157 22.09 6.12 2.03
N LEU A 158 20.79 6.37 1.94
CA LEU A 158 19.75 5.35 1.89
C LEU A 158 19.39 4.97 0.45
N GLY A 159 20.03 5.58 -0.55
CA GLY A 159 19.76 5.37 -1.98
C GLY A 159 18.53 6.11 -2.48
N ILE A 160 18.13 7.21 -1.82
CA ILE A 160 17.08 8.12 -2.29
C ILE A 160 17.76 9.22 -3.09
N ASP A 161 17.48 9.27 -4.38
CA ASP A 161 18.03 10.25 -5.30
C ASP A 161 17.24 11.56 -5.20
N ILE A 162 17.94 12.62 -4.80
CA ILE A 162 17.32 13.94 -4.69
C ILE A 162 17.21 14.52 -6.10
N ARG A 163 16.02 15.03 -6.43
CA ARG A 163 15.76 15.67 -7.72
C ARG A 163 16.78 16.80 -7.95
N ASP A 164 17.55 16.72 -9.03
CA ASP A 164 18.53 17.76 -9.41
C ASP A 164 17.92 18.88 -10.28
N TYR A 165 16.94 18.54 -11.11
CA TYR A 165 16.28 19.50 -12.01
C TYR A 165 15.39 20.46 -11.23
N ASP A 166 15.58 21.76 -11.46
CA ASP A 166 14.86 22.86 -10.78
C ASP A 166 14.84 22.71 -9.25
N ASN A 167 15.96 22.26 -8.67
CA ASN A 167 16.17 22.13 -7.23
C ASN A 167 17.62 22.49 -6.83
N PRO A 168 18.08 23.74 -7.10
CA PRO A 168 19.48 24.14 -6.82
C PRO A 168 19.86 24.13 -5.33
N LYS A 169 18.87 23.94 -4.46
CA LYS A 169 18.97 23.94 -2.99
C LYS A 169 19.01 22.53 -2.38
N ASN A 170 18.92 21.48 -3.20
CA ASN A 170 18.81 20.08 -2.76
C ASN A 170 17.71 19.88 -1.71
N LEU A 171 16.55 20.49 -1.92
CA LEU A 171 15.39 20.31 -1.05
C LEU A 171 14.85 18.89 -1.20
N ILE A 172 14.24 18.40 -0.13
CA ILE A 172 13.66 17.06 -0.08
C ILE A 172 12.28 17.10 -0.74
N GLY A 173 12.02 16.18 -1.67
CA GLY A 173 10.69 15.99 -2.25
C GLY A 173 9.70 15.37 -1.26
N PHE A 174 8.40 15.56 -1.49
CA PHE A 174 7.37 14.95 -0.65
C PHE A 174 7.49 13.42 -0.60
N GLY A 175 7.67 12.76 -1.75
CA GLY A 175 7.87 11.31 -1.80
C GLY A 175 9.20 10.83 -1.23
N ASP A 176 10.29 11.58 -1.44
CA ASP A 176 11.60 11.32 -0.83
C ASP A 176 11.52 11.26 0.69
N PHE A 177 10.74 12.16 1.30
CA PHE A 177 10.47 12.15 2.73
C PHE A 177 9.76 10.86 3.18
N ILE A 178 8.75 10.39 2.43
CA ILE A 178 8.06 9.14 2.78
C ILE A 178 8.98 7.93 2.64
N ARG A 179 9.83 7.88 1.61
CA ARG A 179 10.86 6.84 1.44
C ARG A 179 11.89 6.88 2.56
N TYR A 180 12.31 8.06 3.00
CA TYR A 180 13.21 8.20 4.16
C TYR A 180 12.57 7.67 5.45
N LEU A 181 11.29 7.97 5.68
CA LEU A 181 10.55 7.41 6.82
C LEU A 181 10.43 5.89 6.74
N HIS A 182 10.25 5.32 5.55
CA HIS A 182 10.24 3.86 5.37
C HIS A 182 11.55 3.23 5.85
N GLU A 183 12.68 3.82 5.47
CA GLU A 183 14.01 3.28 5.77
C GLU A 183 14.43 3.51 7.23
N THR A 184 13.97 4.59 7.87
CA THR A 184 14.43 5.00 9.21
C THR A 184 13.43 4.75 10.33
N ASN A 185 12.12 4.80 10.04
CA ASN A 185 11.05 4.61 11.01
C ASN A 185 9.76 4.09 10.35
N PRO A 186 9.78 2.86 9.80
CA PRO A 186 8.68 2.32 9.01
C PRO A 186 7.34 2.25 9.77
N ALA A 187 7.37 2.19 11.11
CA ALA A 187 6.16 2.17 11.93
C ALA A 187 5.31 3.45 11.79
N LEU A 188 5.89 4.59 11.41
CA LEU A 188 5.14 5.84 11.18
C LEU A 188 4.25 5.82 9.94
N ILE A 189 4.61 4.99 8.96
CA ILE A 189 3.95 4.94 7.65
C ILE A 189 3.27 3.59 7.39
N SER A 190 3.26 2.70 8.37
CA SER A 190 2.58 1.40 8.29
C SER A 190 1.22 1.41 8.96
N ALA A 191 0.32 0.53 8.51
CA ALA A 191 -0.99 0.43 9.12
C ALA A 191 -0.88 -0.22 10.50
N THR A 192 -1.65 0.31 11.45
CA THR A 192 -1.87 -0.33 12.73
C THR A 192 -2.82 -1.51 12.57
N GLU A 193 -2.79 -2.43 13.53
CA GLU A 193 -3.70 -3.58 13.53
C GLU A 193 -5.18 -3.15 13.60
N GLU A 194 -5.49 -2.04 14.27
CA GLU A 194 -6.84 -1.49 14.34
C GLU A 194 -7.31 -1.00 12.97
N GLU A 195 -6.44 -0.28 12.24
CA GLU A 195 -6.71 0.22 10.90
C GLU A 195 -6.92 -0.93 9.90
N ILE A 196 -6.07 -1.96 9.95
CA ILE A 196 -6.21 -3.17 9.13
C ILE A 196 -7.52 -3.90 9.46
N ARG A 197 -7.92 -3.92 10.74
CA ARG A 197 -9.14 -4.61 11.18
C ARG A 197 -10.44 -3.89 10.87
N LYS A 198 -10.40 -2.71 10.25
CA LYS A 198 -11.59 -1.92 9.93
C LYS A 198 -12.62 -2.70 9.10
N HIS A 199 -12.16 -3.50 8.15
CA HIS A 199 -13.02 -4.23 7.20
C HIS A 199 -12.97 -5.76 7.36
N ILE A 200 -12.46 -6.25 8.50
CA ILE A 200 -12.33 -7.69 8.76
C ILE A 200 -12.80 -8.04 10.18
N PRO A 201 -13.25 -9.28 10.45
CA PRO A 201 -13.75 -9.64 11.78
C PRO A 201 -12.70 -9.45 12.87
N LYS A 202 -13.07 -8.80 13.98
CA LYS A 202 -12.12 -8.50 15.08
C LYS A 202 -11.53 -9.75 15.73
N ASP A 203 -12.24 -10.87 15.67
CA ASP A 203 -11.88 -12.14 16.29
C ASP A 203 -11.08 -13.08 15.35
N ILE A 204 -10.90 -12.74 14.07
CA ILE A 204 -10.09 -13.59 13.18
C ILE A 204 -8.62 -13.56 13.63
N PRO A 205 -7.97 -14.72 13.84
CA PRO A 205 -6.57 -14.77 14.23
C PRO A 205 -5.66 -14.18 13.15
N LYS A 206 -4.73 -13.32 13.56
CA LYS A 206 -3.59 -12.94 12.71
C LYS A 206 -2.61 -14.10 12.72
N LEU A 207 -2.23 -14.58 11.53
CA LEU A 207 -1.23 -15.62 11.38
C LEU A 207 0.17 -15.00 11.34
N MET A 208 0.40 -14.05 10.43
CA MET A 208 1.69 -13.38 10.26
C MET A 208 1.56 -12.11 9.42
N THR A 209 2.63 -11.32 9.43
CA THR A 209 2.91 -10.26 8.45
C THR A 209 4.16 -10.67 7.66
N ILE A 210 4.15 -10.44 6.35
CA ILE A 210 5.26 -10.69 5.43
C ILE A 210 5.77 -9.34 4.95
N ASP A 211 6.99 -8.99 5.37
CA ASP A 211 7.67 -7.74 4.99
C ASP A 211 8.56 -7.91 3.74
N GLU A 212 9.03 -9.13 3.49
CA GLU A 212 9.95 -9.46 2.39
C GLU A 212 9.32 -10.53 1.50
N PHE A 213 9.08 -10.19 0.23
CA PHE A 213 8.52 -11.11 -0.75
C PHE A 213 9.00 -10.79 -2.17
N HIS A 214 8.90 -11.78 -3.05
CA HIS A 214 9.13 -11.58 -4.47
C HIS A 214 7.85 -11.04 -5.11
N PHE A 215 7.95 -9.87 -5.72
CA PHE A 215 6.93 -9.22 -6.52
C PHE A 215 7.24 -9.40 -8.00
N VAL A 216 6.18 -9.63 -8.76
CA VAL A 216 6.14 -9.58 -10.23
C VAL A 216 5.14 -8.48 -10.57
N SER A 217 5.47 -7.69 -11.60
CA SER A 217 4.66 -6.55 -12.04
C SER A 217 3.16 -6.86 -12.09
N ALA A 218 2.35 -5.95 -11.53
CA ALA A 218 0.89 -6.05 -11.57
C ALA A 218 0.33 -5.98 -13.01
N TYR A 219 1.15 -5.51 -13.95
CA TYR A 219 0.84 -5.35 -15.37
C TYR A 219 1.20 -6.56 -16.22
N ASP A 220 2.00 -7.52 -15.71
CA ASP A 220 2.26 -8.79 -16.41
C ASP A 220 1.08 -9.76 -16.23
N LYS A 221 0.04 -9.57 -17.06
CA LYS A 221 -1.16 -10.42 -17.04
C LYS A 221 -0.90 -11.88 -17.42
N THR A 222 0.29 -12.23 -17.91
CA THR A 222 0.63 -13.62 -18.24
C THR A 222 1.07 -14.43 -17.01
N ASN A 223 1.38 -13.76 -15.90
CA ASN A 223 1.87 -14.36 -14.67
C ASN A 223 0.98 -14.01 -13.45
N PRO A 224 -0.29 -14.47 -13.42
CA PRO A 224 -1.20 -14.19 -12.32
C PRO A 224 -0.76 -14.85 -11.00
N PRO A 225 -1.30 -14.42 -9.85
CA PRO A 225 -0.94 -14.93 -8.53
C PRO A 225 -0.83 -16.46 -8.42
N SER A 226 -1.76 -17.21 -9.00
CA SER A 226 -1.75 -18.68 -8.99
C SER A 226 -0.50 -19.33 -9.57
N ARG A 227 0.26 -18.61 -10.41
CA ARG A 227 1.53 -19.07 -11.01
C ARG A 227 2.78 -18.66 -10.24
N GLN A 228 2.64 -17.79 -9.24
CA GLN A 228 3.80 -17.27 -8.50
C GLN A 228 3.94 -17.98 -7.15
N GLU A 229 5.19 -18.32 -6.79
CA GLU A 229 5.52 -18.99 -5.53
C GLU A 229 4.99 -18.22 -4.30
N THR A 230 5.15 -16.89 -4.29
CA THR A 230 4.70 -16.01 -3.19
C THR A 230 3.26 -16.33 -2.78
N TYR A 231 2.33 -16.35 -3.74
CA TYR A 231 0.91 -16.54 -3.45
C TYR A 231 0.54 -18.01 -3.20
N GLN A 232 1.26 -18.97 -3.81
CA GLN A 232 1.12 -20.39 -3.50
C GLN A 232 1.48 -20.68 -2.04
N LEU A 233 2.57 -20.08 -1.53
CA LEU A 233 2.97 -20.19 -0.13
C LEU A 233 1.94 -19.52 0.80
N ILE A 234 1.41 -18.35 0.43
CA ILE A 234 0.34 -17.67 1.16
C ILE A 234 -0.90 -18.57 1.26
N ALA A 235 -1.36 -19.14 0.14
CA ALA A 235 -2.51 -20.03 0.11
C ALA A 235 -2.32 -21.24 1.04
N LYS A 236 -1.14 -21.87 0.98
CA LYS A 236 -0.77 -22.98 1.87
C LYS A 236 -0.76 -22.60 3.34
N ILE A 237 -0.25 -21.41 3.69
CA ILE A 237 -0.26 -20.92 5.08
C ILE A 237 -1.69 -20.71 5.56
N LEU A 238 -2.55 -20.08 4.76
CA LEU A 238 -3.94 -19.81 5.14
C LEU A 238 -4.73 -21.11 5.36
N THR A 239 -4.58 -22.10 4.47
CA THR A 239 -5.31 -23.38 4.60
C THR A 239 -4.87 -24.20 5.79
N THR A 240 -3.56 -24.29 6.01
CA THR A 240 -2.95 -25.09 7.09
C THR A 240 -2.86 -24.35 8.43
N LYS A 241 -2.95 -23.01 8.41
CA LYS A 241 -2.68 -22.09 9.53
C LYS A 241 -1.25 -22.24 10.07
N ASN A 242 -0.36 -22.85 9.29
CA ASN A 242 1.01 -23.12 9.69
C ASN A 242 1.98 -22.15 9.01
N VAL A 243 2.40 -21.13 9.75
CA VAL A 243 3.35 -20.10 9.28
C VAL A 243 4.73 -20.65 8.95
N THR A 244 5.11 -21.84 9.44
CA THR A 244 6.39 -22.48 9.06
C THR A 244 6.43 -22.91 7.59
N ASN A 245 5.30 -22.84 6.88
CA ASN A 245 5.25 -23.05 5.43
C ASN A 245 5.81 -21.86 4.64
N TRP A 246 6.02 -20.69 5.25
CA TRP A 246 6.69 -19.57 4.60
C TRP A 246 8.18 -19.89 4.41
N LYS A 247 8.54 -20.37 3.22
CA LYS A 247 9.90 -20.73 2.82
C LYS A 247 10.12 -20.34 1.34
N PRO A 248 10.12 -19.04 1.02
CA PRO A 248 10.33 -18.59 -0.35
C PRO A 248 11.69 -19.04 -0.87
N THR A 249 11.75 -19.48 -2.13
CA THR A 249 13.01 -19.77 -2.83
C THR A 249 13.47 -18.59 -3.66
N GLN A 250 12.55 -17.74 -4.09
CA GLN A 250 12.87 -16.47 -4.75
C GLN A 250 13.30 -15.41 -3.74
N LYS A 251 14.31 -14.62 -4.11
CA LYS A 251 14.76 -13.50 -3.29
C LYS A 251 13.69 -12.41 -3.26
N PRO A 252 13.50 -11.73 -2.11
CA PRO A 252 12.61 -10.59 -2.07
C PRO A 252 13.15 -9.47 -2.96
N ASN A 253 12.22 -8.77 -3.63
CA ASN A 253 12.51 -7.60 -4.46
C ASN A 253 11.45 -6.51 -4.27
N ASN A 254 10.58 -6.60 -3.27
CA ASN A 254 9.48 -5.66 -3.03
C ASN A 254 9.92 -4.28 -2.47
N SER A 255 11.22 -4.03 -2.33
CA SER A 255 11.72 -2.67 -2.03
C SER A 255 11.34 -1.69 -3.14
N TRP A 256 10.92 -0.49 -2.75
CA TRP A 256 10.62 0.62 -3.67
C TRP A 256 11.77 0.93 -4.64
N LYS A 257 13.02 0.61 -4.27
CA LYS A 257 14.22 0.78 -5.11
C LYS A 257 14.20 -0.06 -6.39
N ASN A 258 13.37 -1.10 -6.46
CA ASN A 258 13.30 -2.01 -7.60
C ASN A 258 12.13 -1.72 -8.54
N TRP A 259 11.24 -0.78 -8.21
CA TRP A 259 9.97 -0.57 -8.93
C TRP A 259 9.73 0.93 -9.17
N GLU A 260 9.46 1.27 -10.42
CA GLU A 260 9.17 2.64 -10.83
C GLU A 260 7.70 2.98 -10.51
N SER A 261 7.45 4.12 -9.85
CA SER A 261 6.11 4.54 -9.42
C SER A 261 6.03 6.06 -9.24
N GLY A 262 4.83 6.64 -9.30
CA GLY A 262 4.64 8.09 -9.09
C GLY A 262 4.94 9.02 -10.28
N HIS A 263 5.04 8.48 -11.51
CA HIS A 263 5.45 9.24 -12.71
C HIS A 263 4.31 9.62 -13.70
N LEU A 264 3.03 9.63 -13.27
CA LEU A 264 1.85 10.05 -14.08
C LEU A 264 1.12 11.30 -13.54
#